data_AF-A0A520FCE5-F1
#
_entry.id   AF-A0A520FCE5-F1
#
_cell.length_a   1.000
_cell.length_b   1.000
_cell.length_c   1.000
_cell.angle_alpha   90.00
_cell.angle_beta   90.00
_cell.angle_gamma   90.00
#
_symmetry.space_group_name_H-M   'P 1'
#
loop_
_entity.id
_entity.type
_entity.pdbx_description
1 polymer ?
#
loop_
_entity_poly.entity_id
_entity_poly.type
_entity_poly.pdbx_seq_one_letter_code
_entity_poly.pdbx_strand_id
1 'polypeptide(L)'
;MSSGDTAERSLEHWSEAGRTGMEAFYALATEDYHQLALAADWPTLLAGRAHEGWSLLDVACGSGKFPTALRRYTDLSAVPEVAYDLLDPSEFSVAEARGALAAPRPVLRG
;
A
#
# COMPACT_ATOMS: atom_id res chain seq x y z
N MET A 1 -19.47 5.49 29.65
CA MET A 1 -18.86 5.63 28.32
C MET A 1 -18.91 4.27 27.68
N SER A 2 -19.85 4.07 26.75
CA SER A 2 -20.00 2.80 26.04
C SER A 2 -18.83 2.64 25.08
N SER A 3 -18.11 1.53 25.17
CA SER A 3 -17.12 1.11 24.18
C SER A 3 -17.81 0.70 22.88
N GLY A 4 -18.56 1.62 22.24
CA GLY A 4 -18.70 1.55 20.79
C GLY A 4 -17.27 1.56 20.25
N ASP A 5 -16.84 0.40 19.78
CA ASP A 5 -15.46 -0.06 19.82
C ASP A 5 -14.57 0.90 19.03
N THR A 6 -13.46 1.35 19.61
CA THR A 6 -12.48 2.19 18.90
C THR A 6 -12.08 1.55 17.58
N ALA A 7 -12.03 0.21 17.52
CA ALA A 7 -11.79 -0.53 16.30
C ALA A 7 -12.92 -0.35 15.27
N GLU A 8 -14.18 -0.48 15.68
CA GLU A 8 -15.36 -0.30 14.81
C GLU A 8 -15.42 1.11 14.21
N ARG A 9 -15.22 2.14 15.05
CA ARG A 9 -15.15 3.54 14.59
C ARG A 9 -13.97 3.80 13.65
N SER A 10 -12.85 3.13 13.87
CA SER A 10 -11.69 3.20 12.96
C SER A 10 -12.04 2.56 11.62
N LEU A 11 -12.66 1.37 11.62
CA LEU A 11 -13.07 0.68 10.41
C LEU A 11 -14.11 1.47 9.61
N GLU A 12 -15.10 2.07 10.27
CA GLU A 12 -16.05 2.99 9.62
C GLU A 12 -15.34 4.18 8.98
N HIS A 13 -14.32 4.74 9.64
CA HIS A 13 -13.53 5.83 9.09
C HIS A 13 -12.80 5.41 7.82
N TRP A 14 -12.22 4.20 7.78
CA TRP A 14 -11.51 3.64 6.63
C TRP A 14 -12.41 2.84 5.68
N SER A 15 -13.68 3.20 5.58
CA SER A 15 -14.67 2.61 4.69
C SER A 15 -14.97 3.49 3.47
N GLU A 16 -15.66 2.94 2.47
CA GLU A 16 -16.15 3.71 1.33
C GLU A 16 -17.01 4.92 1.75
N ALA A 17 -17.83 4.76 2.79
CA ALA A 17 -18.67 5.84 3.33
C ALA A 17 -17.83 6.96 3.98
N GLY A 18 -16.71 6.59 4.62
CA GLY A 18 -15.75 7.54 5.20
C GLY A 18 -14.97 8.34 4.14
N ARG A 19 -14.77 7.77 2.94
CA ARG A 19 -13.95 8.34 1.85
C ARG A 19 -14.26 9.79 1.51
N THR A 20 -15.54 10.16 1.44
CA THR A 20 -15.96 11.54 1.08
C THR A 20 -15.43 12.59 2.06
N GLY A 21 -15.27 12.23 3.34
CA GLY A 21 -14.67 13.10 4.36
C GLY A 21 -13.14 13.10 4.38
N MET A 22 -12.50 12.20 3.61
CA MET A 22 -11.06 11.92 3.68
C MET A 22 -10.26 12.51 2.51
N GLU A 23 -10.88 13.12 1.51
CA GLU A 23 -10.17 13.65 0.33
C GLU A 23 -9.03 14.63 0.72
N ALA A 24 -9.26 15.51 1.70
CA ALA A 24 -8.21 16.41 2.22
C ALA A 24 -7.09 15.67 2.96
N PHE A 25 -7.44 14.59 3.67
CA PHE A 25 -6.45 13.72 4.33
C PHE A 25 -5.64 12.94 3.30
N TYR A 26 -6.27 12.40 2.25
CA TYR A 26 -5.58 11.69 1.18
C TYR A 26 -4.64 12.60 0.38
N ALA A 27 -4.97 13.88 0.23
CA ALA A 27 -4.05 14.84 -0.40
C ALA A 27 -2.75 14.99 0.42
N LEU A 28 -2.86 15.15 1.74
CA LEU A 28 -1.68 15.21 2.63
C LEU A 28 -0.93 13.88 2.67
N ALA A 29 -1.64 12.76 2.84
CA ALA A 29 -1.04 11.44 2.89
C ALA A 29 -0.32 11.08 1.57
N THR A 30 -0.82 11.55 0.43
CA THR A 30 -0.15 11.34 -0.86
C THR A 30 1.23 12.01 -0.89
N GLU A 31 1.36 13.21 -0.32
CA GLU A 31 2.66 13.87 -0.22
C GLU A 31 3.58 13.17 0.78
N ASP A 32 3.07 12.72 1.93
CA ASP A 32 3.87 11.95 2.90
C ASP A 32 4.46 10.68 2.28
N TYR A 33 3.67 9.93 1.50
CA TYR A 33 4.15 8.73 0.82
C TYR A 33 5.09 9.02 -0.35
N HIS A 34 4.93 10.17 -1.02
CA HIS A 34 5.90 10.65 -2.01
C HIS A 34 7.26 10.93 -1.34
N GLN A 35 7.27 11.66 -0.23
CA GLN A 35 8.50 11.93 0.53
C GLN A 35 9.13 10.63 1.04
N LEU A 36 8.32 9.68 1.55
CA LEU A 36 8.81 8.38 1.99
C LEU A 36 9.45 7.56 0.85
N ALA A 37 8.86 7.59 -0.34
CA ALA A 37 9.43 6.92 -1.52
C ALA A 37 10.80 7.49 -1.91
N LEU A 38 11.04 8.78 -1.66
CA LEU A 38 12.32 9.44 -1.95
C LEU A 38 13.31 9.43 -0.79
N ALA A 39 12.87 9.11 0.42
CA ALA A 39 13.68 9.19 1.64
C ALA A 39 14.78 8.12 1.74
N ALA A 40 14.72 7.06 0.93
CA ALA A 40 15.68 5.97 0.96
C ALA A 40 15.95 5.40 -0.44
N ASP A 41 17.12 4.76 -0.59
CA ASP A 41 17.44 3.94 -1.75
C ASP A 41 16.75 2.57 -1.62
N TRP A 42 15.43 2.58 -1.81
CA TRP A 42 14.59 1.40 -1.75
C TRP A 42 15.00 0.32 -2.76
N PRO A 43 15.34 0.62 -4.03
CA PRO A 43 15.80 -0.41 -4.96
C PRO A 43 17.00 -1.18 -4.43
N THR A 44 18.04 -0.49 -3.95
CA THR A 44 19.22 -1.15 -3.38
C THR A 44 18.89 -1.92 -2.11
N LEU A 45 18.06 -1.36 -1.23
CA LEU A 45 17.67 -2.03 0.02
C LEU A 45 16.90 -3.32 -0.24
N LEU A 46 15.93 -3.28 -1.17
CA LEU A 46 15.13 -4.44 -1.54
C LEU A 46 15.97 -5.46 -2.29
N ALA A 47 16.76 -5.05 -3.29
CA ALA A 47 17.65 -5.95 -4.02
C ALA A 47 18.68 -6.63 -3.11
N GLY A 48 19.23 -5.91 -2.11
CA GLY A 48 20.19 -6.46 -1.16
C GLY A 48 19.61 -7.50 -0.19
N ARG A 49 18.28 -7.55 -0.03
CA ARG A 49 17.59 -8.58 0.75
C ARG A 49 17.05 -9.72 -0.13
N ALA A 50 17.12 -9.54 -1.46
CA ALA A 50 16.50 -10.42 -2.45
C ALA A 50 17.06 -11.83 -2.38
N HIS A 51 16.18 -12.83 -2.28
CA HIS A 51 16.56 -14.24 -2.36
C HIS A 51 15.37 -15.09 -2.83
N GLU A 52 15.67 -16.30 -3.30
CA GLU A 52 14.66 -17.26 -3.75
C GLU A 52 13.68 -17.59 -2.62
N GLY A 53 12.38 -17.53 -2.93
CA GLY A 53 11.31 -17.83 -1.97
C GLY A 53 10.93 -16.67 -1.02
N TRP A 54 11.48 -15.48 -1.21
CA TRP A 54 11.08 -14.31 -0.40
C TRP A 54 9.68 -13.80 -0.79
N SER A 55 8.87 -13.49 0.22
CA SER A 55 7.65 -12.67 0.17
C SER A 55 7.72 -11.39 1.03
N LEU A 56 7.14 -10.30 0.55
CA LEU A 56 6.93 -9.05 1.27
C LEU A 56 5.50 -8.96 1.80
N LEU A 57 5.35 -8.51 3.05
CA LEU A 57 4.06 -8.21 3.65
C LEU A 57 3.96 -6.71 3.94
N ASP A 58 3.00 -6.03 3.31
CA ASP A 58 2.66 -4.64 3.59
C ASP A 58 1.64 -4.56 4.73
N VAL A 59 2.12 -4.18 5.91
CA VAL A 59 1.32 -4.14 7.15
C VAL A 59 0.71 -2.74 7.30
N ALA A 60 -0.60 -2.71 7.54
CA ALA A 60 -1.40 -1.49 7.46
C ALA A 60 -1.26 -0.83 6.08
N CYS A 61 -1.46 -1.63 5.03
CA CYS A 61 -1.24 -1.21 3.64
C CYS A 61 -2.14 -0.06 3.20
N GLY A 62 -3.23 0.22 3.94
CA GLY A 62 -4.24 1.21 3.56
C GLY A 62 -4.71 0.94 2.13
N SER A 63 -4.94 2.00 1.36
CA SER A 63 -5.29 1.92 -0.07
C SER A 63 -4.08 1.79 -1.01
N GLY A 64 -2.92 1.35 -0.52
CA GLY A 64 -1.75 1.07 -1.35
C GLY A 64 -1.01 2.33 -1.85
N LYS A 65 -1.15 3.47 -1.15
CA LYS A 65 -0.52 4.74 -1.53
C LYS A 65 1.00 4.66 -1.53
N PHE A 66 1.61 4.01 -0.54
CA PHE A 66 3.06 3.84 -0.48
C PHE A 66 3.62 3.02 -1.65
N PRO A 67 3.18 1.77 -1.90
CA PRO A 67 3.73 0.99 -3.02
C PRO A 67 3.43 1.63 -4.38
N THR A 68 2.34 2.39 -4.51
CA THR A 68 2.08 3.22 -5.70
C THR A 68 3.11 4.33 -5.87
N ALA A 69 3.40 5.07 -4.80
CA ALA A 69 4.44 6.11 -4.81
C ALA A 69 5.82 5.51 -5.10
N LEU A 70 6.15 4.38 -4.49
CA LEU A 70 7.41 3.69 -4.70
C LEU A 70 7.61 3.31 -6.18
N ARG A 71 6.61 2.67 -6.81
CA ARG A 71 6.65 2.35 -8.25
C ARG A 71 6.74 3.58 -9.15
N ARG A 72 6.18 4.71 -8.72
CA ARG A 72 6.14 5.95 -9.51
C ARG A 72 7.45 6.74 -9.44
N TYR A 73 8.08 6.76 -8.28
CA TYR A 73 9.20 7.67 -7.98
C TYR A 73 10.56 6.98 -7.85
N THR A 74 10.59 5.64 -7.88
CA THR A 74 11.84 4.86 -7.84
C THR A 74 11.91 3.87 -8.99
N ASP A 75 13.12 3.54 -9.42
CA ASP A 75 13.35 2.49 -10.41
C ASP A 75 13.51 1.13 -9.70
N LEU A 76 12.46 0.32 -9.73
CA LEU A 76 12.45 -1.01 -9.14
C LEU A 76 12.91 -2.12 -10.11
N SER A 77 13.45 -1.78 -11.29
CA SER A 77 13.86 -2.77 -12.29
C SER A 77 14.94 -3.75 -11.81
N ALA A 78 15.76 -3.35 -10.83
CA ALA A 78 16.77 -4.19 -10.20
C ALA A 78 16.21 -5.11 -9.10
N VAL A 79 14.96 -4.89 -8.66
CA VAL A 79 14.30 -5.70 -7.64
C VAL A 79 13.62 -6.88 -8.35
N PRO A 80 13.93 -8.13 -7.98
CA PRO A 80 13.27 -9.28 -8.60
C PRO A 80 11.78 -9.31 -8.27
N GLU A 81 11.02 -10.05 -9.07
CA GLU A 81 9.62 -10.33 -8.76
C GLU A 81 9.51 -11.01 -7.39
N VAL A 82 8.63 -10.48 -6.55
CA VAL A 82 8.49 -10.88 -5.15
C VAL A 82 7.00 -11.05 -4.85
N ALA A 83 6.65 -12.12 -4.14
CA ALA A 83 5.29 -12.28 -3.65
C ALA A 83 4.98 -11.11 -2.69
N TYR A 84 3.93 -10.34 -2.99
CA TYR A 84 3.59 -9.13 -2.24
C TYR A 84 2.19 -9.25 -1.65
N ASP A 85 2.14 -9.42 -0.34
CA ASP A 85 0.92 -9.60 0.43
C ASP A 85 0.51 -8.30 1.13
N LEU A 86 -0.80 -8.15 1.31
CA LEU A 86 -1.43 -6.95 1.87
C LEU A 86 -2.15 -7.33 3.16
N LEU A 87 -1.88 -6.61 4.24
CA LEU A 87 -2.55 -6.77 5.52
C LEU A 87 -3.08 -5.42 6.00
N ASP A 88 -4.40 -5.30 6.08
CA ASP A 88 -5.08 -4.16 6.69
C ASP A 88 -6.36 -4.68 7.37
N PRO A 89 -6.75 -4.14 8.54
CA PRO A 89 -8.01 -4.52 9.18
C PRO A 89 -9.25 -4.10 8.35
N SER A 90 -9.13 -3.10 7.47
CA SER A 90 -10.21 -2.72 6.55
C SER A 90 -10.14 -3.52 5.25
N GLU A 91 -11.15 -4.36 5.01
CA GLU A 91 -11.29 -5.08 3.73
C GLU A 91 -11.38 -4.12 2.54
N PHE A 92 -12.01 -2.95 2.72
CA PHE A 92 -12.07 -1.90 1.71
C PHE A 92 -10.68 -1.37 1.36
N SER A 93 -9.84 -1.08 2.36
CA SER A 93 -8.44 -0.69 2.16
C SER A 93 -7.68 -1.73 1.34
N VAL A 94 -7.78 -3.01 1.71
CA VAL A 94 -7.13 -4.11 0.96
C VAL A 94 -7.61 -4.17 -0.49
N ALA A 95 -8.92 -4.02 -0.73
CA ALA A 95 -9.48 -4.03 -2.09
C ALA A 95 -8.94 -2.86 -2.94
N GLU A 96 -8.92 -1.65 -2.38
CA GLU A 96 -8.37 -0.45 -3.03
C GLU A 96 -6.87 -0.60 -3.33
N ALA A 97 -6.09 -1.12 -2.36
CA ALA A 97 -4.66 -1.39 -2.55
C ALA A 97 -4.42 -2.39 -3.68
N ARG A 98 -5.20 -3.47 -3.74
CA ARG A 98 -5.13 -4.44 -4.86
C ARG A 98 -5.45 -3.76 -6.18
N GLY A 99 -6.47 -2.89 -6.22
CA GLY A 99 -6.83 -2.11 -7.40
C GLY A 99 -5.70 -1.19 -7.88
N ALA A 100 -5.10 -0.42 -6.96
CA ALA A 100 -4.01 0.50 -7.26
C ALA A 100 -2.75 -0.21 -7.79
N LEU A 101 -2.48 -1.43 -7.32
CA LEU A 101 -1.30 -2.21 -7.70
C LEU A 101 -1.50 -3.10 -8.93
N ALA A 102 -2.73 -3.24 -9.42
CA ALA A 102 -3.10 -4.15 -10.51
C ALA A 102 -2.69 -3.71 -11.93
N ALA A 103 -2.01 -2.57 -12.12
CA ALA A 103 -1.67 -2.06 -13.45
C ALA A 103 -0.19 -1.63 -13.62
N PRO A 104 0.41 -1.83 -14.83
CA PRO A 104 -0.13 -2.59 -15.95
C PRO A 104 0.25 -4.06 -15.81
N ARG A 105 -0.72 -4.96 -15.63
CA ARG A 105 -0.46 -6.39 -15.79
C ARG A 105 -0.17 -6.68 -17.27
N PRO A 106 0.94 -7.35 -17.62
CA PRO A 106 0.93 -8.23 -18.77
C PRO A 106 -0.03 -9.39 -18.47
N VAL A 107 -0.85 -9.73 -19.45
CA VAL A 107 -1.82 -10.81 -19.42
C VAL A 107 -1.11 -12.17 -19.60
N LEU A 108 -1.62 -13.21 -18.90
CA LEU A 108 -1.33 -14.68 -18.97
C LEU A 108 -0.08 -15.17 -18.20
N ARG A 109 -0.07 -16.31 -17.48
CA ARG A 109 -0.74 -17.61 -17.71
C ARG A 109 -0.70 -18.47 -16.42
N GLY A 110 -1.66 -19.37 -16.25
CA GLY A 110 -1.70 -20.39 -15.20
C GLY A 110 -3.11 -20.87 -14.94
#